data_AF-A0A924NJR4-F1
#
_entry.id   AF-A0A924NJR4-F1
#
_cell.length_a   1.000
_cell.length_b   1.000
_cell.length_c   1.000
_cell.angle_alpha   90.00
_cell.angle_beta   90.00
_cell.angle_gamma   90.00
#
_symmetry.space_group_name_H-M   'P 1'
#
loop_
_entity.id
_entity.type
_entity.pdbx_description
1 polymer ?
#
loop_
_entity_poly.entity_id
_entity_poly.type
_entity_poly.pdbx_seq_one_letter_code
_entity_poly.pdbx_strand_id
1 'polypeptide(L)'
;RVGDPVLRHPASLASVQTVYAMTIHRSQGSQYQSVSVVLPPEESVLLTRELLYTAVTRAQDHVRIIGTEAAVRAGVGRQVLRASGLRRVFT
;
A
#
# COMPACT_ATOMS: atom_id res chain seq x y z
N ARG A 1 13.06 19.29 -8.77
CA ARG A 1 14.42 19.00 -9.28
C ARG A 1 14.99 17.89 -8.42
N VAL A 2 15.22 16.71 -8.98
CA VAL A 2 16.00 15.68 -8.32
C VAL A 2 17.42 16.23 -8.24
N GLY A 3 17.99 16.31 -7.04
CA GLY A 3 19.38 16.77 -6.86
C GLY A 3 20.37 15.77 -7.44
N ASP A 4 21.60 16.22 -7.65
CA ASP A 4 22.67 15.35 -8.13
C ASP A 4 22.87 14.16 -7.17
N PRO A 5 23.14 12.96 -7.70
CA PRO A 5 23.34 11.78 -6.87
C PRO A 5 24.53 11.98 -5.93
N VAL A 6 24.30 11.71 -4.64
CA VAL A 6 25.33 11.82 -3.62
C VAL A 6 26.01 10.47 -3.42
N LEU A 7 27.31 10.40 -3.69
CA LEU A 7 28.10 9.20 -3.44
C LEU A 7 28.33 9.00 -1.93
N ARG A 8 28.08 7.78 -1.46
CA ARG A 8 28.28 7.34 -0.07
C ARG A 8 28.96 5.98 -0.07
N HIS A 9 29.91 5.78 0.83
CA HIS A 9 30.51 4.46 1.03
C HIS A 9 29.45 3.52 1.65
N PRO A 10 29.28 2.27 1.18
CA PRO A 10 28.25 1.36 1.69
C PRO A 10 28.26 1.20 3.22
N ALA A 11 29.45 1.14 3.83
CA ALA A 11 29.58 1.02 5.29
C ALA A 11 29.04 2.23 6.09
N SER A 12 28.80 3.38 5.44
CA SER A 12 28.19 4.55 6.08
C SER A 12 26.66 4.48 6.19
N LEU A 13 26.04 3.50 5.52
CA LEU A 13 24.58 3.32 5.48
C LEU A 13 24.16 2.32 6.57
N ALA A 14 24.08 2.79 7.82
CA ALA A 14 23.88 1.92 8.99
C ALA A 14 22.47 1.30 9.11
N SER A 15 21.48 1.75 8.33
CA SER A 15 20.06 1.36 8.49
C SER A 15 19.33 1.16 7.16
N VAL A 16 20.02 0.62 6.16
CA VAL A 16 19.40 0.28 4.86
C VAL A 16 18.89 -1.14 4.84
N GLN A 17 17.80 -1.34 4.10
CA GLN A 17 17.22 -2.64 3.81
C GLN A 17 17.00 -2.75 2.30
N THR A 18 17.14 -3.95 1.77
CA THR A 18 16.78 -4.23 0.37
C THR A 18 15.26 -4.17 0.22
N VAL A 19 14.76 -3.43 -0.78
CA VAL A 19 13.33 -3.24 -1.00
C VAL A 19 12.95 -3.57 -2.44
N TYR A 20 12.73 -4.86 -2.72
CA TYR A 20 12.11 -5.29 -3.99
C TYR A 20 10.59 -5.18 -3.96
N ALA A 21 10.01 -5.42 -2.80
CA ALA A 21 8.60 -5.25 -2.51
C ALA A 21 8.46 -4.59 -1.13
N MET A 22 7.38 -3.85 -0.93
CA MET A 22 7.06 -3.24 0.35
C MET A 22 5.59 -3.37 0.65
N THR A 23 5.22 -3.26 1.92
CA THR A 23 3.82 -3.21 2.30
C THR A 23 3.20 -1.88 1.88
N ILE A 24 1.89 -1.88 1.62
CA ILE A 24 1.13 -0.67 1.29
C ILE A 24 1.30 0.40 2.39
N HIS A 25 1.36 -0.03 3.66
CA HIS A 25 1.64 0.85 4.80
C HIS A 25 2.99 1.57 4.69
N ARG A 26 4.05 0.89 4.27
CA ARG A 26 5.38 1.49 4.08
C ARG A 26 5.43 2.46 2.90
N SER A 27 4.53 2.31 1.93
CA SER A 27 4.42 3.19 0.76
C SER A 27 3.59 4.47 1.00
N GLN A 28 3.02 4.65 2.19
CA GLN A 28 2.17 5.81 2.50
C GLN A 28 2.93 7.13 2.26
N GLY A 29 2.27 8.07 1.58
CA GLY A 29 2.86 9.37 1.20
C GLY A 29 3.77 9.33 -0.03
N SER A 30 4.12 8.14 -0.55
CA SER A 30 4.90 7.98 -1.79
C SER A 30 3.99 7.71 -2.99
N GLN A 31 4.44 8.08 -4.20
CA GLN A 31 3.78 7.70 -5.45
C GLN A 31 4.82 7.21 -6.45
N TYR A 32 4.39 6.33 -7.35
CA TYR A 32 5.25 5.71 -8.36
C TYR A 32 4.56 5.75 -9.72
N GLN A 33 5.34 5.81 -10.79
CA GLN A 33 4.79 5.83 -12.15
C GLN A 33 3.90 4.61 -12.41
N SER A 34 4.34 3.43 -11.98
CA SER A 34 3.58 2.18 -12.08
C SER A 34 3.69 1.37 -10.79
N VAL A 35 2.61 0.67 -10.41
CA VAL A 35 2.56 -0.18 -9.22
C VAL A 35 2.03 -1.56 -9.58
N SER A 36 2.68 -2.60 -9.07
CA SER A 36 2.14 -3.96 -9.04
C SER A 36 1.69 -4.30 -7.62
N VAL A 37 0.43 -4.70 -7.45
CA VAL A 37 -0.17 -5.05 -6.17
C VAL A 37 -0.43 -6.55 -6.14
N VAL A 38 0.23 -7.25 -5.22
CA VAL A 38 -0.02 -8.67 -4.95
C VAL A 38 -1.07 -8.77 -3.87
N LEU A 39 -2.21 -9.38 -4.19
CA LEU A 39 -3.30 -9.56 -3.24
C LEU A 39 -3.11 -10.85 -2.44
N PRO A 40 -3.43 -10.83 -1.13
CA PRO A 40 -3.55 -12.05 -0.35
C PRO A 40 -4.81 -12.85 -0.75
N PRO A 41 -4.99 -14.08 -0.22
CA PRO A 41 -6.24 -14.82 -0.33
C PRO A 41 -7.46 -14.01 0.14
N GLU A 42 -8.63 -14.32 -0.42
CA GLU A 42 -9.90 -13.59 -0.22
C GLU A 42 -10.39 -13.55 1.24
N GLU A 43 -10.00 -14.53 2.06
CA GLU A 43 -10.36 -14.59 3.47
C GLU A 43 -9.56 -13.59 4.32
N SER A 44 -8.42 -13.14 3.81
CA SER A 44 -7.46 -12.31 4.57
C SER A 44 -8.11 -11.05 5.12
N VAL A 45 -8.01 -10.86 6.44
CA VAL A 45 -8.51 -9.66 7.13
C VAL A 45 -7.87 -8.37 6.64
N LEU A 46 -6.68 -8.46 6.04
CA LEU A 46 -5.98 -7.31 5.45
C LEU A 46 -6.66 -6.81 4.17
N LEU A 47 -7.41 -7.67 3.49
CA LEU A 47 -8.05 -7.38 2.22
C LEU A 47 -9.31 -6.52 2.42
N THR A 48 -9.11 -5.22 2.54
CA THR A 48 -10.16 -4.21 2.72
C THR A 48 -10.16 -3.19 1.60
N ARG A 49 -11.29 -2.49 1.42
CA ARG A 49 -11.47 -1.48 0.38
C ARG A 49 -10.49 -0.34 0.57
N GLU A 50 -10.29 0.09 1.80
CA GLU A 50 -9.37 1.16 2.16
C GLU A 50 -7.93 0.80 1.84
N LEU A 51 -7.51 -0.43 2.12
CA LEU A 51 -6.15 -0.89 1.81
C LEU A 51 -5.94 -1.02 0.30
N LEU A 52 -6.90 -1.62 -0.41
CA LEU A 52 -6.87 -1.74 -1.87
C LEU A 52 -6.88 -0.37 -2.56
N TYR A 53 -7.73 0.55 -2.11
CA TYR A 53 -7.76 1.94 -2.59
C TYR A 53 -6.43 2.65 -2.36
N THR A 54 -5.83 2.47 -1.18
CA THR A 54 -4.51 3.05 -0.88
C THR A 54 -3.46 2.51 -1.85
N ALA A 55 -3.45 1.20 -2.11
CA ALA A 55 -2.53 0.57 -3.06
C ALA A 55 -2.69 1.13 -4.48
N VAL A 56 -3.93 1.24 -4.97
CA VAL A 56 -4.26 1.77 -6.30
C VAL A 56 -3.78 3.23 -6.43
N THR A 57 -4.05 4.07 -5.43
CA THR A 57 -3.66 5.49 -5.44
C THR A 57 -2.15 5.74 -5.27
N ARG A 58 -1.34 4.69 -5.06
CA ARG A 58 0.12 4.81 -5.11
C ARG A 58 0.63 4.91 -6.56
N ALA A 59 -0.13 4.42 -7.55
CA ALA A 59 0.24 4.55 -8.96
C ALA A 59 -0.17 5.91 -9.52
N GLN A 60 0.68 6.47 -10.38
CA GLN A 60 0.39 7.67 -11.15
C GLN A 60 -0.25 7.31 -12.50
N ASP A 61 0.30 6.31 -13.20
CA ASP A 61 -0.13 5.98 -14.57
C ASP A 61 -0.74 4.58 -14.69
N HIS A 62 -0.14 3.58 -14.05
CA HIS A 62 -0.53 2.18 -14.27
C HIS A 62 -0.58 1.35 -12.98
N VAL A 63 -1.65 0.56 -12.85
CA VAL A 63 -1.82 -0.43 -11.77
C VAL A 63 -1.93 -1.82 -12.38
N ARG A 64 -1.07 -2.73 -11.93
CA ARG A 64 -1.19 -4.17 -12.19
C ARG A 64 -1.64 -4.86 -10.91
N ILE A 65 -2.74 -5.59 -10.96
CA ILE A 65 -3.21 -6.42 -9.85
C ILE A 65 -2.83 -7.87 -10.11
N ILE A 66 -2.25 -8.53 -9.10
CA ILE A 66 -1.85 -9.93 -9.13
C ILE A 66 -2.63 -10.64 -8.03
N GLY A 67 -3.61 -11.45 -8.41
CA GLY A 67 -4.50 -12.16 -7.50
C GLY A 67 -5.70 -12.76 -8.23
N THR A 68 -6.59 -13.42 -7.48
CA THR A 68 -7.83 -13.97 -8.04
C THR A 68 -8.91 -12.90 -8.18
N GLU A 69 -9.87 -13.11 -9.07
CA GLU A 69 -11.06 -12.26 -9.16
C GLU A 69 -11.81 -12.21 -7.83
N ALA A 70 -11.91 -13.34 -7.14
CA ALA A 70 -12.55 -13.45 -5.83
C ALA A 70 -11.85 -12.58 -4.76
N ALA A 71 -10.51 -12.54 -4.73
CA ALA A 71 -9.76 -11.64 -3.86
C ALA A 71 -10.04 -10.16 -4.20
N VAL A 72 -10.10 -9.79 -5.48
CA VAL A 72 -10.46 -8.42 -5.87
C VAL A 72 -11.88 -8.07 -5.38
N ARG A 73 -12.86 -8.95 -5.61
CA ARG A 73 -14.24 -8.76 -5.15
C ARG A 73 -14.33 -8.64 -3.64
N ALA A 74 -13.64 -9.50 -2.90
CA ALA A 74 -13.56 -9.44 -1.44
C ALA A 74 -12.96 -8.11 -0.95
N GLY A 75 -11.85 -7.67 -1.56
CA GLY A 75 -11.20 -6.40 -1.23
C GLY A 75 -12.09 -5.19 -1.51
N VAL A 76 -12.86 -5.18 -2.59
CA VAL A 76 -13.83 -4.11 -2.86
C VAL A 76 -15.02 -4.17 -1.88
N GLY A 77 -15.48 -5.37 -1.51
CA GLY A 77 -16.66 -5.58 -0.67
C GLY A 77 -16.45 -5.25 0.81
N ARG A 78 -15.26 -5.52 1.36
CA ARG A 78 -14.98 -5.41 2.81
C ARG A 78 -14.57 -4.00 3.21
N GLN A 79 -15.28 -3.39 4.17
CA GLN A 79 -14.92 -2.10 4.76
C GLN A 79 -14.26 -2.27 6.13
N VAL A 80 -13.36 -1.36 6.49
CA VAL A 80 -12.77 -1.32 7.83
C VAL A 80 -13.81 -0.81 8.84
N LEU A 81 -14.13 -1.64 9.83
CA LEU A 81 -14.94 -1.23 10.98
C LEU A 81 -14.07 -0.45 11.97
N ARG A 82 -14.43 0.81 12.24
CA ARG A 82 -13.73 1.68 13.20
C ARG A 82 -14.57 1.87 14.46
N ALA A 83 -14.21 1.16 15.52
CA ALA A 83 -14.85 1.29 16.83
C ALA A 83 -14.16 2.36 17.69
N SER A 84 -14.24 3.64 17.29
CA SER A 84 -13.61 4.74 18.04
C SER A 84 -14.54 5.42 19.06
N GLY A 85 -15.84 5.11 19.05
CA GLY A 85 -16.84 5.79 19.88
C GLY A 85 -17.19 7.21 19.44
N LEU A 86 -16.37 7.87 18.60
CA LEU A 86 -16.59 9.26 18.14
C LEU A 86 -17.93 9.45 17.43
N ARG A 87 -18.42 8.44 16.72
CA ARG A 87 -19.73 8.51 16.03
C ARG A 87 -20.90 8.69 17.00
N ARG A 88 -20.77 8.28 18.26
CA ARG A 88 -21.79 8.47 19.32
C ARG A 88 -21.68 9.82 20.03
N VAL A 89 -20.57 10.52 19.89
CA VAL A 89 -20.31 11.81 20.57
C VAL A 89 -20.85 12.99 19.74
N PHE A 90 -21.05 12.80 18.43
CA PHE A 90 -21.45 13.85 17.49
C PHE A 90 -22.82 13.61 16.82
N THR A 91 -23.66 12.73 17.39
CA THR A 91 -25.07 12.51 17.02
C THR A 91 -25.94 12.62 18.25
#